data_AF-A0A0K2YGS4-F1
#
_entry.id   AF-A0A0K2YGS4-F1
#
_cell.length_a   1.000
_cell.length_b   1.000
_cell.length_c   1.000
_cell.angle_alpha   90.00
_cell.angle_beta   90.00
_cell.angle_gamma   90.00
#
_symmetry.space_group_name_H-M   'P 1'
#
loop_
_entity.id
_entity.type
_entity.pdbx_description
1 polymer ?
#
loop_
_entity_poly.entity_id
_entity_poly.type
_entity_poly.pdbx_seq_one_letter_code
_entity_poly.pdbx_strand_id
1 'polypeptide(L)'
;MVSHAIGVGRILWGATTAIASRQVHNALGIAYPSSDLGVWIKAFGVRDIVLGAAALHPDSTVRRANLRAGIAMDLIDAAVVADAARRGLPRKAALVGMALAGGTAAFAAFGPTLVNVFRK
;
A
#
# COMPACT_ATOMS: atom_id res chain seq x y z
N MET A 1 7.07 6.17 -17.09
CA MET A 1 6.09 5.06 -17.08
C MET A 1 5.97 4.37 -15.73
N VAL A 2 7.02 3.73 -15.19
CA VAL A 2 6.93 2.96 -13.92
C VAL A 2 6.48 3.82 -12.73
N SER A 3 7.05 5.02 -12.56
CA SER A 3 6.63 5.93 -11.47
C SER A 3 5.18 6.42 -11.60
N HIS A 4 4.66 6.54 -12.83
CA HIS A 4 3.26 6.89 -13.06
C HIS A 4 2.33 5.73 -12.72
N ALA A 5 2.67 4.51 -13.14
CA ALA A 5 1.90 3.31 -12.79
C ALA A 5 1.85 3.11 -11.26
N ILE A 6 2.98 3.31 -10.57
CA ILE A 6 3.04 3.30 -9.10
C ILE A 6 2.16 4.40 -8.53
N GLY A 7 2.26 5.63 -9.03
CA GLY A 7 1.47 6.77 -8.53
C GLY A 7 -0.04 6.53 -8.64
N VAL A 8 -0.50 6.11 -9.81
CA VAL A 8 -1.91 5.77 -10.06
C VAL A 8 -2.36 4.59 -9.19
N GLY A 9 -1.52 3.55 -9.08
CA GLY A 9 -1.80 2.39 -8.23
C GLY A 9 -2.01 2.77 -6.76
N ARG A 10 -1.12 3.60 -6.20
CA ARG A 10 -1.25 4.10 -4.82
C ARG A 10 -2.48 4.98 -4.62
N ILE A 11 -2.84 5.81 -5.61
CA ILE A 11 -4.06 6.62 -5.55
C ILE A 11 -5.30 5.72 -5.50
N LEU A 12 -5.42 4.76 -6.42
CA LEU A 12 -6.57 3.87 -6.47
C LEU A 12 -6.69 3.02 -5.21
N TRP A 13 -5.57 2.45 -4.75
CA TRP A 13 -5.50 1.66 -3.53
C TRP A 13 -5.83 2.49 -2.28
N GLY A 14 -5.28 3.69 -2.20
CA GLY A 14 -5.54 4.63 -1.12
C GLY A 14 -7.00 5.07 -1.05
N ALA A 15 -7.61 5.35 -2.20
CA ALA A 15 -9.01 5.73 -2.30
C ALA A 15 -9.95 4.60 -1.87
N THR A 16 -9.75 3.36 -2.32
CA THR A 16 -10.55 2.22 -1.87
C THR A 16 -10.34 1.93 -0.39
N THR A 17 -9.12 2.05 0.12
CA THR A 17 -8.83 1.85 1.55
C THR A 17 -9.42 2.96 2.43
N ALA A 18 -9.49 4.21 1.96
CA ALA A 18 -10.07 5.31 2.73
C ALA A 18 -11.60 5.34 2.71
N ILE A 19 -12.20 5.07 1.55
CA ILE A 19 -13.65 5.24 1.31
C ILE A 19 -14.41 3.93 1.57
N ALA A 20 -13.88 2.82 1.08
CA ALA A 20 -14.53 1.50 1.10
C ALA A 20 -13.82 0.51 2.04
N SER A 21 -13.20 1.02 3.10
CA SER A 21 -12.33 0.27 4.02
C SER A 21 -12.99 -1.02 4.53
N ARG A 22 -14.27 -0.94 4.93
CA ARG A 22 -15.04 -2.08 5.44
C ARG A 22 -15.32 -3.11 4.35
N GLN A 23 -15.67 -2.68 3.15
CA GLN A 23 -15.90 -3.56 2.00
C GLN A 23 -14.62 -4.29 1.60
N VAL A 24 -13.47 -3.61 1.61
CA VAL A 24 -12.16 -4.22 1.34
C VAL A 24 -11.85 -5.30 2.37
N HIS A 25 -12.03 -5.04 3.66
CA HIS A 25 -11.79 -6.04 4.71
C HIS A 25 -12.73 -7.24 4.59
N ASN A 26 -14.02 -6.99 4.32
CA ASN A 26 -15.00 -8.05 4.10
C ASN A 26 -14.65 -8.91 2.88
N ALA A 27 -14.24 -8.30 1.77
CA ALA A 27 -13.83 -9.01 0.55
C ALA A 27 -12.58 -9.87 0.77
N LEU A 28 -11.67 -9.43 1.65
CA LEU A 28 -10.49 -10.19 2.07
C LEU A 28 -10.83 -11.21 3.17
N GLY A 29 -12.08 -11.25 3.62
CA GLY A 29 -12.59 -12.13 4.66
C GLY A 29 -11.87 -11.94 5.99
N ILE A 30 -11.63 -10.68 6.37
CA ILE A 30 -11.06 -10.24 7.66
C ILE A 30 -12.09 -9.33 8.33
N ALA A 31 -12.28 -9.49 9.63
CA ALA A 31 -13.15 -8.62 10.39
C ALA A 31 -12.62 -7.17 10.37
N TYR A 32 -13.49 -6.23 10.00
CA TYR A 32 -13.14 -4.82 10.12
C TYR A 32 -13.00 -4.44 11.60
N PRO A 33 -11.93 -3.72 11.99
CA PRO A 33 -11.68 -3.44 13.40
C PRO A 33 -12.66 -2.40 13.98
N SER A 34 -12.54 -2.13 15.28
CA SER A 34 -13.32 -1.11 15.99
C SER A 34 -13.19 0.28 15.35
N SER A 35 -14.08 1.21 15.72
CA SER A 35 -14.12 2.58 15.17
C SER A 35 -12.74 3.26 15.17
N ASP A 36 -12.01 3.15 16.28
CA ASP A 36 -10.78 3.91 16.52
C ASP A 36 -9.63 3.38 15.64
N LEU A 37 -9.49 2.06 15.54
CA LEU A 37 -8.56 1.40 14.61
C LEU A 37 -8.98 1.60 13.15
N GLY A 38 -10.28 1.69 12.90
CA GLY A 38 -10.86 1.99 11.59
C GLY A 38 -10.47 3.37 11.06
N VAL A 39 -10.24 4.36 11.92
CA VAL A 39 -9.73 5.68 11.53
C VAL A 39 -8.30 5.56 10.99
N TRP A 40 -7.46 4.76 11.63
CA TRP A 40 -6.08 4.55 11.19
C TRP A 40 -6.00 3.89 9.81
N ILE A 41 -6.86 2.91 9.52
CA ILE A 41 -6.96 2.32 8.17
C ILE A 41 -7.28 3.38 7.11
N LYS A 42 -8.19 4.31 7.41
CA LYS A 42 -8.52 5.38 6.47
C LYS A 42 -7.36 6.35 6.30
N ALA A 43 -6.63 6.66 7.38
CA ALA A 43 -5.43 7.50 7.32
C ALA A 43 -4.32 6.86 6.46
N PHE A 44 -4.15 5.54 6.53
CA PHE A 44 -3.27 4.80 5.62
C PHE A 44 -3.69 4.99 4.16
N GLY A 45 -4.99 4.92 3.87
CA GLY A 45 -5.52 5.19 2.54
C GLY A 45 -5.23 6.61 2.04
N VAL A 46 -5.45 7.63 2.88
CA VAL A 46 -5.14 9.03 2.56
C VAL A 46 -3.65 9.24 2.28
N ARG A 47 -2.78 8.66 3.11
CA ARG A 47 -1.32 8.68 2.90
C ARG A 47 -0.96 8.12 1.53
N ASP A 48 -1.58 7.03 1.11
CA ASP A 48 -1.30 6.40 -0.18
C ASP A 48 -1.70 7.28 -1.37
N ILE A 49 -2.82 8.01 -1.24
CA ILE A 49 -3.23 9.01 -2.23
C ILE A 49 -2.18 10.12 -2.35
N VAL A 50 -1.70 10.64 -1.22
CA VAL A 50 -0.70 11.73 -1.20
C VAL A 50 0.63 11.26 -1.82
N LEU A 51 1.13 10.09 -1.41
CA LEU A 51 2.34 9.50 -1.98
C LEU A 51 2.14 9.18 -3.47
N GLY A 52 0.97 8.71 -3.87
CA GLY A 52 0.66 8.46 -5.28
C GLY A 52 0.65 9.72 -6.12
N ALA A 53 0.03 10.80 -5.64
CA ALA A 53 0.00 12.11 -6.31
C ALA A 53 1.42 12.70 -6.45
N ALA A 54 2.23 12.62 -5.40
CA ALA A 54 3.63 13.08 -5.45
C ALA A 54 4.50 12.24 -6.41
N ALA A 55 4.15 10.96 -6.65
CA ALA A 55 4.81 10.14 -7.67
C ALA A 55 4.42 10.52 -9.11
N LEU A 56 3.40 11.36 -9.30
CA LEU A 56 3.01 11.95 -10.58
C LEU A 56 3.58 13.36 -10.80
N HIS A 57 4.35 13.89 -9.85
CA HIS A 57 4.89 15.24 -9.92
C HIS A 57 5.79 15.43 -11.17
N PRO A 58 5.72 16.58 -11.87
CA PRO A 58 6.51 16.81 -13.09
C PRO A 58 8.03 16.79 -12.83
N ASP A 59 8.47 17.34 -11.69
CA ASP A 59 9.89 17.28 -11.28
C ASP A 59 10.32 15.85 -10.92
N SER A 60 11.37 15.38 -11.61
CA SER A 60 12.00 14.08 -11.41
C SER A 60 12.68 13.90 -10.04
N THR A 61 13.11 14.97 -9.40
CA THR A 61 13.75 14.96 -8.09
C THR A 61 12.71 14.69 -7.01
N VAL A 62 11.61 15.44 -7.03
CA VAL A 62 10.45 15.25 -6.15
C VAL A 62 9.90 13.84 -6.29
N ARG A 63 9.70 13.38 -7.54
CA ARG A 63 9.25 12.01 -7.82
C ARG A 63 10.14 10.94 -7.19
N ARG A 64 11.46 11.07 -7.34
CA ARG A 64 12.43 10.08 -6.82
C ARG A 64 12.49 10.09 -5.30
N ALA A 65 12.50 11.27 -4.69
CA ALA A 65 12.47 11.41 -3.24
C ALA A 65 11.19 10.78 -2.66
N ASN A 66 10.04 11.07 -3.27
CA ASN A 66 8.77 10.52 -2.85
C ASN A 66 8.66 8.99 -3.01
N LEU A 67 9.18 8.43 -4.12
CA LEU A 67 9.25 6.97 -4.28
C LEU A 67 10.11 6.31 -3.19
N ARG A 68 11.25 6.91 -2.83
CA ARG A 68 12.10 6.41 -1.74
C ARG A 68 11.39 6.48 -0.39
N ALA A 69 10.70 7.58 -0.11
CA ALA A 69 9.90 7.74 1.11
C ALA A 69 8.78 6.70 1.17
N GLY A 70 8.07 6.47 0.07
CA GLY A 70 7.03 5.45 -0.03
C GLY A 70 7.56 4.04 0.23
N ILE A 71 8.71 3.68 -0.34
CA ILE A 71 9.35 2.38 -0.08
C ILE A 71 9.74 2.24 1.40
N ALA A 72 10.30 3.29 2.02
CA ALA A 72 10.66 3.25 3.42
C ALA A 72 9.43 3.07 4.33
N MET A 73 8.32 3.75 4.03
CA MET A 73 7.07 3.60 4.76
C MET A 73 6.49 2.19 4.61
N ASP A 74 6.46 1.64 3.39
CA ASP A 74 5.98 0.28 3.13
C ASP A 74 6.79 -0.78 3.93
N LEU A 75 8.11 -0.60 4.07
CA LEU A 75 8.95 -1.46 4.89
C LEU A 75 8.62 -1.36 6.39
N ILE A 76 8.37 -0.15 6.90
CA ILE A 76 7.96 0.06 8.29
C ILE A 76 6.60 -0.59 8.54
N ASP A 77 5.63 -0.41 7.64
CA ASP A 77 4.31 -1.03 7.77
C ASP A 77 4.42 -2.56 7.79
N ALA A 78 5.25 -3.14 6.93
CA ALA A 78 5.51 -4.58 6.93
C ALA A 78 6.15 -5.06 8.25
N ALA A 79 7.09 -4.29 8.81
CA ALA A 79 7.68 -4.60 10.10
C ALA A 79 6.65 -4.54 11.24
N VAL A 80 5.74 -3.56 11.22
CA VAL A 80 4.64 -3.43 12.18
C VAL A 80 3.68 -4.62 12.07
N VAL A 81 3.31 -5.03 10.86
CA VAL A 81 2.45 -6.21 10.66
C VAL A 81 3.16 -7.49 11.11
N ALA A 82 4.46 -7.63 10.85
CA ALA A 82 5.24 -8.78 11.32
C ALA A 82 5.32 -8.83 12.85
N ASP A 83 5.50 -7.68 13.52
CA ASP A 83 5.44 -7.59 14.98
C ASP A 83 4.05 -7.95 15.52
N ALA A 84 2.98 -7.45 14.90
CA ALA A 84 1.61 -7.81 15.27
C ALA A 84 1.34 -9.31 15.07
N ALA A 85 1.85 -9.92 14.01
CA ALA A 85 1.79 -11.37 13.78
C ALA A 85 2.47 -12.17 14.90
N ARG A 86 3.62 -11.69 15.40
CA ARG A 86 4.31 -12.32 16.55
C ARG A 86 3.51 -12.20 17.84
N ARG A 87 2.66 -11.18 17.98
CA ARG A 87 1.79 -10.95 19.14
C ARG A 87 0.42 -11.65 19.05
N GLY A 88 0.22 -12.53 18.06
CA GLY A 88 -1.00 -13.34 17.93
C GLY A 88 -2.05 -12.78 16.97
N LEU A 89 -1.68 -11.84 16.08
CA LEU A 89 -2.58 -11.46 14.98
C LEU A 89 -2.94 -12.70 14.14
N PRO A 90 -4.23 -12.90 13.78
CA PRO A 90 -4.63 -14.05 12.97
C PRO A 90 -3.82 -14.14 11.68
N ARG A 91 -3.32 -15.34 11.35
CA ARG A 91 -2.41 -15.57 10.21
C ARG A 91 -2.93 -15.00 8.89
N LYS A 92 -4.24 -15.10 8.64
CA LYS A 92 -4.89 -14.52 7.45
C LYS A 92 -4.80 -13.00 7.43
N ALA A 93 -5.03 -12.34 8.57
CA ALA A 93 -4.92 -10.89 8.71
C ALA A 93 -3.45 -10.42 8.59
N ALA A 94 -2.51 -11.19 9.13
CA ALA A 94 -1.08 -10.92 8.97
C ALA A 94 -0.63 -11.03 7.51
N LEU A 95 -1.03 -12.10 6.79
CA LEU A 95 -0.68 -12.31 5.38
C LEU A 95 -1.25 -11.20 4.49
N VAL A 96 -2.52 -10.85 4.70
CA VAL A 96 -3.14 -9.75 3.97
C VAL A 96 -2.47 -8.43 4.34
N GLY A 97 -2.25 -8.13 5.62
CA GLY A 97 -1.55 -6.92 6.06
C GLY A 97 -0.17 -6.78 5.43
N MET A 98 0.60 -7.87 5.35
CA MET A 98 1.92 -7.89 4.70
C MET A 98 1.82 -7.64 3.19
N ALA A 99 0.85 -8.27 2.51
CA ALA A 99 0.63 -8.09 1.08
C ALA A 99 0.21 -6.64 0.74
N LEU A 100 -0.56 -6.01 1.63
CA LEU A 100 -1.04 -4.63 1.46
C LEU A 100 0.03 -3.59 1.83
N ALA A 101 0.78 -3.82 2.92
CA ALA A 101 1.90 -2.97 3.33
C ALA A 101 3.04 -2.98 2.32
N GLY A 102 3.26 -4.12 1.66
CA GLY A 102 4.29 -4.28 0.64
C GLY A 102 3.89 -3.75 -0.73
N GLY A 103 2.73 -3.10 -0.94
CA GLY A 103 2.20 -2.83 -2.28
C GLY A 103 3.17 -2.12 -3.24
N THR A 104 3.88 -1.08 -2.79
CA THR A 104 4.84 -0.37 -3.65
C THR A 104 6.22 -0.96 -3.62
N ALA A 105 6.65 -1.54 -2.49
CA ALA A 105 7.89 -2.33 -2.43
C ALA A 105 7.83 -3.57 -3.35
N ALA A 106 6.72 -4.30 -3.35
CA ALA A 106 6.44 -5.44 -4.20
C ALA A 106 6.27 -5.01 -5.66
N PHE A 107 5.55 -3.92 -5.95
CA PHE A 107 5.45 -3.43 -7.32
C PHE A 107 6.79 -2.85 -7.83
N ALA A 108 7.63 -2.25 -6.99
CA ALA A 108 8.97 -1.82 -7.37
C ALA A 108 9.90 -3.01 -7.62
N ALA A 109 9.77 -4.08 -6.83
CA ALA A 109 10.57 -5.30 -6.96
C ALA A 109 10.14 -6.19 -8.13
N PHE A 110 8.82 -6.34 -8.37
CA PHE A 110 8.26 -7.29 -9.33
C PHE A 110 7.59 -6.64 -10.55
N GLY A 111 7.23 -5.35 -10.47
CA GLY A 111 6.55 -4.62 -11.54
C GLY A 111 7.35 -4.52 -12.84
N PRO A 112 8.68 -4.28 -12.84
CA PRO A 112 9.49 -4.32 -14.07
C PRO A 112 9.43 -5.70 -14.76
N THR A 113 9.41 -6.77 -13.97
CA THR A 113 9.32 -8.15 -14.48
C THR A 113 7.93 -8.44 -15.05
N LEU A 114 6.87 -8.05 -14.33
CA LEU A 114 5.48 -8.22 -14.79
C LEU A 114 5.20 -7.43 -16.08
N VAL A 115 5.66 -6.18 -16.19
CA VAL A 115 5.49 -5.35 -17.40
C VAL A 115 6.21 -5.96 -18.61
N ASN A 116 7.35 -6.63 -18.41
CA ASN A 116 8.05 -7.32 -19.49
C ASN A 116 7.38 -8.63 -19.92
N VAL A 117 6.66 -9.32 -19.01
CA VAL A 117 5.88 -10.53 -19.35
C VAL A 117 4.66 -10.17 -20.20
N PHE A 118 3.95 -9.07 -19.88
CA PHE A 118 2.79 -8.61 -20.66
C PHE A 118 3.14 -7.83 -21.93
N ARG A 119 4.44 -7.62 -22.22
CA ARG A 119 4.94 -7.00 -23.46
C ARG A 119 5.44 -8.02 -24.50
N LYS A 120 5.43 -9.32 -24.16
CA LYS A 120 5.62 -10.43 -25.10
C LYS A 120 4.27 -10.95 -25.56
#